data_AF-A0A2W5YFD2-F1
#
_entry.id   AF-A0A2W5YFD2-F1
#
_cell.length_a   1.000
_cell.length_b   1.000
_cell.length_c   1.000
_cell.angle_alpha   90.00
_cell.angle_beta   90.00
_cell.angle_gamma   90.00
#
_symmetry.space_group_name_H-M   'P 1'
#
loop_
_entity.id
_entity.type
_entity.pdbx_description
1 polymer ?
#
loop_
_entity_poly.entity_id
_entity_poly.type
_entity_poly.pdbx_seq_one_letter_code
_entity_poly.pdbx_strand_id
1 'polypeptide(L)'
;MGLREYLPKDWLFPIALALFVAIIVWFSRSIHDFLMPNSATLMVPTFVGQTLTDATTEAYRFGLRTKVVARQISDRFPKGVVLGQEPSPGSRVREGRQISLVVSNGVQIYSMPDLRYQTLREAGLDLSHLRLQLGKLKTVDSDVVPANHVIDQDPAPLTSVRQGTQVNLTISRGGSVQIRLPDLTNQDIDAARAQAGREHIQLGQIVWMPLGPGGPAHGRVVRQAPSAGSKVDPYEPVSLEVSAGPRESGYVLRQVHLLASVPADQTPDKPLHVQVIVTDVTGKYNLYDGYAQPGQKMDFNVSALGTSVVDMFVNNALIAESRLGHEPPNAYEHPKSNASPQPSAVPSP
;
A
#
# COMPACT_ATOMS: atom_id res chain seq x y z
N MET A 1 67.07 59.92 1.63
CA MET A 1 68.29 59.61 2.40
C MET A 1 67.94 58.43 3.30
N GLY A 2 68.47 57.25 2.99
CA GLY A 2 67.91 55.97 3.42
C GLY A 2 68.34 55.56 4.81
N LEU A 3 67.36 55.15 5.63
CA LEU A 3 67.54 54.48 6.92
C LEU A 3 68.09 53.06 6.71
N ARG A 4 69.35 52.95 6.24
CA ARG A 4 70.11 51.70 6.08
C ARG A 4 71.27 51.58 7.08
N GLU A 5 71.23 52.35 8.16
CA GLU A 5 72.13 52.21 9.31
C GLU A 5 71.32 51.81 10.54
N TYR A 6 71.97 51.07 11.45
CA TYR A 6 71.48 50.54 12.72
C TYR A 6 70.79 49.18 12.67
N LEU A 7 71.54 48.16 12.26
CA LEU A 7 71.66 46.91 13.02
C LEU A 7 72.87 46.11 12.49
N PRO A 8 73.86 45.74 13.32
CA PRO A 8 75.00 44.96 12.86
C PRO A 8 74.48 43.66 12.24
N LYS A 9 75.02 43.29 11.07
CA LYS A 9 74.57 42.14 10.27
C LYS A 9 74.60 40.84 11.09
N ASP A 10 75.50 40.78 12.07
CA ASP A 10 75.69 39.67 13.02
C ASP A 10 74.53 39.53 14.03
N TRP A 11 73.72 40.57 14.22
CA TRP A 11 72.53 40.58 15.09
C TRP A 11 71.21 40.33 14.36
N LEU A 12 71.20 40.40 13.03
CA LEU A 12 69.99 40.13 12.25
C LEU A 12 69.53 38.67 12.40
N PHE A 13 70.48 37.73 12.43
CA PHE A 13 70.18 36.31 12.63
C PHE A 13 69.61 36.00 14.03
N PRO A 14 70.24 36.40 15.15
CA PRO A 14 69.70 36.12 16.48
C PRO A 14 68.36 36.83 16.75
N ILE A 15 68.13 38.02 16.19
CA ILE A 15 66.83 38.71 16.32
C ILE A 15 65.76 38.01 15.48
N ALA A 16 66.06 37.62 14.24
CA ALA A 16 65.14 36.85 13.41
C ALA A 16 64.80 35.50 14.06
N LEU A 17 65.78 34.83 14.67
CA LEU A 17 65.59 33.59 15.41
C LEU A 17 64.72 33.81 16.66
N ALA A 18 64.98 34.86 17.44
CA ALA A 18 64.17 35.18 18.61
C ALA A 18 62.72 35.49 18.25
N LEU A 19 62.47 36.23 17.17
CA LEU A 19 61.13 36.51 16.65
C LEU A 19 60.46 35.24 16.11
N PHE A 20 61.18 34.39 15.40
CA PHE A 20 60.67 33.11 14.90
C PHE A 20 60.28 32.17 16.05
N VAL A 21 61.11 32.07 17.09
CA VAL A 21 60.80 31.31 18.30
C VAL A 21 59.62 31.94 19.04
N ALA A 22 59.55 33.26 19.16
CA ALA A 22 58.41 33.94 19.78
C ALA A 22 57.10 33.71 19.01
N ILE A 23 57.15 33.71 17.68
CA ILE A 23 56.00 33.40 16.82
C ILE A 23 55.61 31.92 16.97
N ILE A 24 56.56 30.99 16.99
CA ILE A 24 56.27 29.56 17.23
C ILE A 24 55.68 29.36 18.62
N VAL A 25 56.20 30.01 19.66
CA VAL A 25 55.67 29.90 21.02
C VAL A 25 54.28 30.53 21.12
N TRP A 26 54.07 31.70 20.53
CA TRP A 26 52.76 32.37 20.48
C TRP A 26 51.73 31.55 19.69
N PHE A 27 52.12 31.02 18.53
CA PHE A 27 51.28 30.20 17.66
C PHE A 27 51.03 28.81 18.25
N SER A 28 52.00 28.21 18.93
CA SER A 28 51.87 26.97 19.70
C SER A 28 50.93 27.14 20.89
N ARG A 29 51.02 28.25 21.62
CA ARG A 29 50.08 28.59 22.70
C ARG A 29 48.67 28.84 22.17
N SER A 30 48.55 29.55 21.05
CA SER A 30 47.27 29.83 20.38
C SER A 30 46.59 28.55 19.84
N ILE A 31 47.37 27.63 19.27
CA ILE A 31 46.88 26.30 18.85
C ILE A 31 46.54 25.43 20.06
N HIS A 32 47.34 25.47 21.13
CA HIS A 32 47.03 24.77 22.38
C HIS A 32 45.74 25.28 23.01
N ASP A 33 45.49 26.59 23.03
CA ASP A 33 44.25 27.17 23.58
C ASP A 33 43.03 26.90 22.68
N PHE A 34 43.23 26.76 21.36
CA PHE A 34 42.20 26.37 20.39
C PHE A 34 41.88 24.87 20.40
N LEU A 35 42.89 24.00 20.60
CA LEU A 35 42.73 22.53 20.63
C LEU A 35 42.46 21.97 22.04
N MET A 36 42.90 22.68 23.08
CA MET A 36 42.70 22.39 24.49
C MET A 36 42.10 23.61 25.21
N PRO A 37 40.91 24.10 24.84
CA PRO A 37 40.17 24.94 25.75
C PRO A 37 39.96 24.10 27.01
N ASN A 38 40.39 24.61 28.17
CA ASN A 38 40.08 24.06 29.49
C ASN A 38 38.56 24.04 29.66
N SER A 39 37.93 23.04 29.07
CA SER A 39 36.50 22.82 29.09
C SER A 39 36.26 21.87 30.24
N ALA A 40 35.47 22.34 31.22
CA ALA A 40 35.03 21.50 32.32
C ALA A 40 34.48 20.19 31.73
N THR A 41 35.08 19.07 32.15
CA THR A 41 34.57 17.75 31.80
C THR A 41 33.50 17.38 32.81
N LEU A 42 32.35 16.97 32.31
CA LEU A 42 31.16 16.70 33.08
C LEU A 42 30.81 15.22 32.92
N MET A 43 30.26 14.63 33.98
CA MET A 43 29.73 13.27 33.93
C MET A 43 28.31 13.34 33.38
N VAL A 44 28.01 12.52 32.37
CA VAL A 44 26.68 12.47 31.76
C VAL A 44 25.67 11.88 32.77
N PRO A 45 24.57 12.59 33.11
CA PRO A 45 23.50 12.05 33.96
C PRO A 45 22.73 10.89 33.30
N THR A 46 21.91 10.19 34.08
CA THR A 46 20.99 9.18 33.56
C THR A 46 19.63 9.79 33.24
N PHE A 47 19.33 9.89 31.95
CA PHE A 47 18.05 10.35 31.42
C PHE A 47 17.09 9.20 31.13
N VAL A 48 17.58 7.96 31.06
CA VAL A 48 16.73 6.77 30.81
C VAL A 48 15.67 6.64 31.91
N GLY A 49 14.41 6.48 31.49
CA GLY A 49 13.26 6.40 32.38
C GLY A 49 12.64 7.75 32.77
N GLN A 50 13.29 8.88 32.43
CA GLN A 50 12.72 10.20 32.63
C GLN A 50 11.82 10.62 31.47
N THR A 51 10.92 11.58 31.72
CA THR A 51 10.18 12.24 30.62
C THR A 51 11.16 13.04 29.76
N LEU A 52 10.88 13.19 28.46
CA LEU A 52 11.70 14.01 27.57
C LEU A 52 11.88 15.43 28.11
N THR A 53 10.84 16.01 28.68
CA THR A 53 10.86 17.33 29.34
C THR A 53 11.82 17.39 30.52
N ASP A 54 11.76 16.41 31.43
CA ASP A 54 12.66 16.38 32.59
C ASP A 54 14.11 16.17 32.14
N ALA A 55 14.35 15.24 31.22
CA ALA A 55 15.67 14.96 30.68
C ALA A 55 16.28 16.19 29.98
N THR A 56 15.49 16.93 29.20
CA THR A 56 15.96 18.17 28.56
C THR A 56 16.29 19.26 29.57
N THR A 57 15.48 19.38 30.64
CA THR A 57 15.67 20.36 31.72
C THR A 57 16.92 20.05 32.53
N GLU A 58 17.09 18.78 32.91
CA GLU A 58 18.27 18.33 33.63
C GLU A 58 19.53 18.49 32.76
N ALA A 59 19.51 18.06 31.50
CA ALA A 59 20.63 18.25 30.59
C ALA A 59 21.06 19.73 30.50
N TYR A 60 20.10 20.65 30.37
CA TYR A 60 20.39 22.09 30.32
C TYR A 60 21.06 22.59 31.61
N ARG A 61 20.62 22.12 32.79
CA ARG A 61 21.24 22.47 34.09
C ARG A 61 22.69 21.98 34.19
N PHE A 62 23.02 20.86 33.57
CA PHE A 62 24.38 20.34 33.47
C PHE A 62 25.18 20.93 32.29
N GLY A 63 24.68 21.95 31.60
CA GLY A 63 25.36 22.54 30.44
C GLY A 63 25.42 21.61 29.23
N LEU A 64 24.57 20.58 29.17
CA LEU A 64 24.45 19.63 28.06
C LEU A 64 23.28 20.02 27.15
N ARG A 65 23.30 19.50 25.91
CA ARG A 65 22.20 19.63 24.95
C ARG A 65 21.59 18.27 24.70
N THR A 66 20.31 18.19 24.35
CA THR A 66 19.68 16.92 23.97
C THR A 66 19.12 17.00 22.55
N LYS A 67 19.08 15.85 21.87
CA LYS A 67 18.43 15.69 20.57
C LYS A 67 17.75 14.34 20.50
N VAL A 68 16.46 14.33 20.16
CA VAL A 68 15.76 13.07 19.87
C VAL A 68 16.21 12.56 18.51
N VAL A 69 16.87 11.41 18.47
CA VAL A 69 17.37 10.81 17.23
C VAL A 69 16.44 9.74 16.68
N ALA A 70 15.64 9.11 17.55
CA ALA A 70 14.67 8.11 17.16
C ALA A 70 13.50 8.06 18.15
N ARG A 71 12.35 7.62 17.66
CA ARG A 71 11.23 7.19 18.49
C ARG A 71 10.96 5.71 18.24
N GLN A 72 10.79 4.94 19.31
CA GLN A 72 10.59 3.49 19.23
C GLN A 72 9.34 3.08 20.02
N ILE A 73 8.63 2.07 19.53
CA ILE A 73 7.51 1.47 20.24
C ILE A 73 8.04 0.85 21.54
N SER A 74 7.34 1.06 22.65
CA SER A 74 7.69 0.44 23.92
C SER A 74 6.44 0.15 24.74
N ASP A 75 6.38 -1.08 25.20
CA ASP A 75 5.37 -1.65 26.08
C ASP A 75 5.76 -1.50 27.56
N ARG A 76 7.02 -1.16 27.84
CA ARG A 76 7.54 -0.89 29.19
C ARG A 76 7.44 0.58 29.59
N PHE A 77 7.64 1.50 28.65
CA PHE A 77 7.71 2.93 28.93
C PHE A 77 6.59 3.70 28.21
N PRO A 78 5.85 4.58 28.91
CA PRO A 78 4.85 5.45 28.29
C PRO A 78 5.42 6.33 27.17
N LYS A 79 4.55 6.80 26.29
CA LYS A 79 4.93 7.75 25.23
C LYS A 79 5.60 8.99 25.82
N GLY A 80 6.74 9.38 25.26
CA GLY A 80 7.50 10.55 25.69
C GLY A 80 8.57 10.29 26.75
N VAL A 81 8.74 9.04 27.21
CA VAL A 81 9.80 8.66 28.16
C VAL A 81 11.07 8.21 27.41
N VAL A 82 12.24 8.57 27.92
CA VAL A 82 13.53 8.20 27.32
C VAL A 82 13.81 6.71 27.53
N LEU A 83 14.02 5.99 26.42
CA LEU A 83 14.37 4.57 26.37
C LEU A 83 15.88 4.35 26.42
N GLY A 84 16.63 5.24 25.80
CA GLY A 84 18.07 5.13 25.64
C GLY A 84 18.69 6.49 25.40
N GLN A 85 19.96 6.59 25.78
CA GLN A 85 20.77 7.79 25.58
C GLN A 85 22.15 7.42 25.07
N GLU A 86 22.77 8.35 24.35
CA GLU A 86 24.17 8.26 23.95
C GLU A 86 24.80 9.66 23.99
N PRO A 87 25.92 9.89 24.69
CA PRO A 87 26.74 8.94 25.46
C PRO A 87 26.04 8.31 26.68
N SER A 88 26.51 7.12 27.07
CA SER A 88 25.97 6.37 28.21
C SER A 88 26.15 7.13 29.54
N PRO A 89 25.28 6.88 30.54
CA PRO A 89 25.40 7.50 31.86
C PRO A 89 26.79 7.29 32.48
N GLY A 90 27.31 8.32 33.13
CA GLY A 90 28.65 8.31 33.73
C GLY A 90 29.80 8.56 32.75
N SER A 91 29.54 8.68 31.44
CA SER A 91 30.55 9.07 30.47
C SER A 91 31.07 10.48 30.75
N ARG A 92 32.37 10.72 30.56
CA ARG A 92 32.92 12.07 30.62
C ARG A 92 32.79 12.75 29.27
N VAL A 93 32.12 13.89 29.25
CA VAL A 93 31.94 14.71 28.06
C VAL A 93 32.34 16.15 28.33
N ARG A 94 32.62 16.89 27.26
CA ARG A 94 32.80 18.34 27.35
C ARG A 94 31.46 19.02 27.56
N GLU A 95 31.46 20.14 28.27
CA GLU A 95 30.32 21.04 28.32
C GLU A 95 29.81 21.41 26.92
N GLY A 96 28.50 21.58 26.79
CA GLY A 96 27.81 21.81 25.52
C GLY A 96 27.62 20.56 24.66
N ARG A 97 28.10 19.38 25.09
CA ARG A 97 27.93 18.13 24.34
C ARG A 97 26.44 17.82 24.15
N GLN A 98 26.10 17.43 22.92
CA GLN A 98 24.77 16.92 22.58
C GLN A 98 24.66 15.44 22.95
N ILE A 99 23.61 15.11 23.71
CA ILE A 99 23.18 13.77 24.08
C ILE A 99 22.05 13.37 23.14
N SER A 100 22.24 12.27 22.41
CA SER A 100 21.24 11.66 21.56
C SER A 100 20.28 10.84 22.40
N LEU A 101 18.98 11.07 22.26
CA LEU A 101 17.94 10.37 23.01
C LEU A 101 17.09 9.52 22.07
N VAL A 102 16.81 8.29 22.49
CA VAL A 102 15.76 7.44 21.91
C VAL A 102 14.56 7.53 22.84
N VAL A 103 13.40 7.92 22.30
CA VAL A 103 12.20 8.20 23.11
C VAL A 103 11.11 7.18 22.79
N SER A 104 10.37 6.76 23.81
CA SER A 104 9.23 5.86 23.65
C SER A 104 8.09 6.55 22.89
N ASN A 105 7.52 5.83 21.93
CA ASN A 105 6.28 6.19 21.26
C ASN A 105 5.04 5.58 21.96
N GLY A 106 5.25 4.87 23.07
CA GLY A 106 4.23 4.09 23.78
C GLY A 106 3.90 2.77 23.09
N VAL A 107 2.84 2.11 23.56
CA VAL A 107 2.29 0.91 22.92
C VAL A 107 1.66 1.26 21.58
N GLN A 108 1.88 0.41 20.58
CA GLN A 108 1.17 0.53 19.31
C GLN A 108 -0.25 -0.02 19.49
N ILE A 109 -1.25 0.82 19.21
CA ILE A 109 -2.67 0.50 19.31
C ILE A 109 -3.26 0.46 17.90
N TYR A 110 -4.13 -0.51 17.66
CA TYR A 110 -4.93 -0.67 16.45
C TYR A 110 -6.41 -0.64 16.82
N SER A 111 -7.26 -0.25 15.86
CA SER A 111 -8.70 -0.49 15.94
C SER A 111 -8.97 -1.92 15.50
N MET A 112 -9.74 -2.67 16.28
CA MET A 112 -10.08 -4.05 15.97
C MET A 112 -10.93 -4.10 14.68
N PRO A 113 -10.49 -4.82 13.62
CA PRO A 113 -11.28 -4.97 12.41
C PRO A 113 -12.54 -5.79 12.67
N ASP A 114 -13.54 -5.66 11.80
CA ASP A 114 -14.69 -6.56 11.77
C ASP A 114 -14.37 -7.76 10.87
N LEU A 115 -14.16 -8.91 11.51
CA LEU A 115 -13.79 -10.17 10.88
C LEU A 115 -15.01 -11.07 10.65
N ARG A 116 -16.21 -10.66 11.11
CA ARG A 116 -17.43 -11.45 10.96
C ARG A 116 -17.75 -11.64 9.47
N TYR A 117 -18.28 -12.82 9.15
CA TYR A 117 -18.58 -13.27 7.79
C TYR A 117 -17.38 -13.39 6.85
N GLN A 118 -16.15 -13.19 7.32
CA GLN A 118 -14.96 -13.54 6.55
C GLN A 118 -14.65 -15.03 6.69
N THR A 119 -13.92 -15.57 5.74
CA THR A 119 -13.31 -16.90 5.90
C THR A 119 -12.23 -16.86 6.98
N LEU A 120 -11.96 -18.00 7.64
CA LEU A 120 -10.83 -18.12 8.59
C LEU A 120 -9.49 -17.69 7.96
N ARG A 121 -9.32 -17.89 6.65
CA ARG A 121 -8.12 -17.50 5.91
C ARG A 121 -8.00 -16.00 5.77
N GLU A 122 -9.06 -15.32 5.33
CA GLU A 122 -9.10 -13.86 5.19
C GLU A 122 -8.91 -13.18 6.54
N ALA A 123 -9.62 -13.66 7.57
CA ALA A 123 -9.47 -13.15 8.93
C ALA A 123 -8.02 -13.29 9.43
N GLY A 124 -7.35 -14.40 9.11
CA GLY A 124 -5.93 -14.58 9.43
C GLY A 124 -5.01 -13.55 8.74
N LEU A 125 -5.30 -13.19 7.48
CA LEU A 125 -4.55 -12.17 6.74
C LEU A 125 -4.75 -10.78 7.36
N ASP A 126 -6.00 -10.41 7.66
CA ASP A 126 -6.34 -9.12 8.27
C ASP A 126 -5.67 -8.95 9.65
N LEU A 127 -5.70 -10.01 10.48
CA LEU A 127 -5.00 -10.03 11.76
C LEU A 127 -3.49 -9.84 11.58
N SER A 128 -2.89 -10.53 10.59
CA SER A 128 -1.45 -10.45 10.34
C SER A 128 -1.00 -9.05 9.89
N HIS A 129 -1.79 -8.38 9.05
CA HIS A 129 -1.53 -7.02 8.59
C HIS A 129 -1.49 -6.01 9.75
N LEU A 130 -2.34 -6.21 10.74
CA LEU A 130 -2.39 -5.39 11.96
C LEU A 130 -1.45 -5.90 13.07
N ARG A 131 -0.60 -6.90 12.78
CA ARG A 131 0.30 -7.55 13.75
C ARG A 131 -0.45 -8.02 15.01
N LEU A 132 -1.70 -8.44 14.84
CA LEU A 132 -2.52 -9.13 15.83
C LEU A 132 -2.31 -10.63 15.69
N GLN A 133 -2.64 -11.38 16.73
CA GLN A 133 -2.44 -12.83 16.77
C GLN A 133 -3.77 -13.56 16.74
N LEU A 134 -3.85 -14.62 15.95
CA LEU A 134 -4.99 -15.54 16.04
C LEU A 134 -4.94 -16.27 17.38
N GLY A 135 -6.02 -16.15 18.15
CA GLY A 135 -6.20 -16.75 19.46
C GLY A 135 -6.92 -18.09 19.38
N LYS A 136 -7.82 -18.34 20.33
CA LYS A 136 -8.61 -19.57 20.41
C LYS A 136 -9.67 -19.61 19.31
N LEU A 137 -9.82 -20.78 18.70
CA LEU A 137 -10.92 -21.07 17.79
C LEU A 137 -11.98 -21.89 18.52
N LYS A 138 -13.22 -21.40 18.47
CA LYS A 138 -14.40 -22.15 18.90
C LYS A 138 -15.24 -22.44 17.66
N THR A 139 -15.73 -23.66 17.50
CA THR A 139 -16.59 -23.98 16.37
C THR A 139 -18.02 -24.28 16.83
N VAL A 140 -19.02 -23.73 16.15
CA VAL A 140 -20.45 -23.92 16.46
C VAL A 140 -21.24 -24.16 15.19
N ASP A 141 -22.37 -24.87 15.29
CA ASP A 141 -23.28 -25.03 14.14
C ASP A 141 -23.99 -23.69 13.90
N SER A 142 -24.22 -23.34 12.63
CA SER A 142 -24.96 -22.14 12.26
C SER A 142 -25.69 -22.32 10.95
N ASP A 143 -27.00 -22.19 10.99
CA ASP A 143 -27.89 -22.31 9.82
C ASP A 143 -27.82 -21.11 8.87
N VAL A 144 -27.13 -20.04 9.27
CA VAL A 144 -27.07 -18.77 8.54
C VAL A 144 -25.66 -18.34 8.14
N VAL A 145 -24.62 -18.88 8.80
CA VAL A 145 -23.21 -18.57 8.48
C VAL A 145 -22.58 -19.81 7.83
N PRO A 146 -21.96 -19.70 6.64
CA PRO A 146 -21.39 -20.86 5.95
C PRO A 146 -20.25 -21.50 6.73
N ALA A 147 -19.97 -22.77 6.45
CA ALA A 147 -18.85 -23.46 7.07
C ALA A 147 -17.54 -22.68 6.89
N ASN A 148 -16.67 -22.72 7.89
CA ASN A 148 -15.36 -22.04 7.95
C ASN A 148 -15.38 -20.50 7.92
N HIS A 149 -16.55 -19.89 8.09
CA HIS A 149 -16.68 -18.43 8.23
C HIS A 149 -16.78 -18.01 9.70
N VAL A 150 -16.31 -16.81 10.00
CA VAL A 150 -16.35 -16.22 11.35
C VAL A 150 -17.79 -15.79 11.67
N ILE A 151 -18.34 -16.34 12.74
CA ILE A 151 -19.62 -15.94 13.33
C ILE A 151 -19.40 -14.76 14.28
N ASP A 152 -18.37 -14.86 15.10
CA ASP A 152 -18.11 -13.91 16.18
C ASP A 152 -16.62 -13.80 16.47
N GLN A 153 -16.23 -12.69 17.09
CA GLN A 153 -14.85 -12.39 17.44
C GLN A 153 -14.76 -11.77 18.85
N ASP A 154 -13.63 -12.01 19.50
CA ASP A 154 -13.26 -11.36 20.75
C ASP A 154 -11.77 -11.01 20.70
N PRO A 155 -11.38 -9.72 20.76
CA PRO A 155 -12.22 -8.55 21.05
C PRO A 155 -13.21 -8.14 19.94
N ALA A 156 -14.29 -7.45 20.34
CA ALA A 156 -15.32 -6.96 19.43
C ALA A 156 -14.78 -5.90 18.43
N PRO A 157 -15.40 -5.72 17.26
CA PRO A 157 -14.99 -4.71 16.28
C PRO A 157 -14.88 -3.31 16.89
N LEU A 158 -13.96 -2.50 16.36
CA LEU A 158 -13.62 -1.14 16.79
C LEU A 158 -13.01 -1.01 18.20
N THR A 159 -12.86 -2.12 18.93
CA THR A 159 -12.15 -2.12 20.22
C THR A 159 -10.68 -1.73 20.01
N SER A 160 -10.15 -0.86 20.88
CA SER A 160 -8.73 -0.51 20.85
C SER A 160 -7.88 -1.67 21.39
N VAL A 161 -7.06 -2.27 20.52
CA VAL A 161 -6.23 -3.43 20.84
C VAL A 161 -4.75 -3.10 20.65
N ARG A 162 -3.88 -3.71 21.47
CA ARG A 162 -2.44 -3.52 21.35
C ARG A 162 -1.88 -4.44 20.27
N GLN A 163 -0.75 -4.08 19.68
CA GLN A 163 0.03 -5.02 18.86
C GLN A 163 0.24 -6.34 19.62
N GLY A 164 0.08 -7.46 18.93
CA GLY A 164 0.23 -8.81 19.50
C GLY A 164 -0.97 -9.29 20.33
N THR A 165 -2.05 -8.50 20.44
CA THR A 165 -3.29 -8.97 21.09
C THR A 165 -3.80 -10.24 20.38
N GLN A 166 -4.20 -11.24 21.18
CA GLN A 166 -4.82 -12.46 20.68
C GLN A 166 -6.30 -12.22 20.42
N VAL A 167 -6.77 -12.67 19.26
CA VAL A 167 -8.15 -12.55 18.81
C VAL A 167 -8.77 -13.93 18.73
N ASN A 168 -9.71 -14.22 19.61
CA ASN A 168 -10.47 -15.45 19.61
C ASN A 168 -11.58 -15.35 18.55
N LEU A 169 -11.79 -16.41 17.78
CA LEU A 169 -12.84 -16.45 16.76
C LEU A 169 -13.80 -17.60 17.03
N THR A 170 -15.09 -17.34 16.83
CA THR A 170 -16.11 -18.37 16.72
C THR A 170 -16.33 -18.64 15.23
N ILE A 171 -16.07 -19.86 14.80
CA ILE A 171 -16.17 -20.30 13.41
C ILE A 171 -17.43 -21.15 13.23
N SER A 172 -18.11 -20.96 12.12
CA SER A 172 -19.24 -21.79 11.75
C SER A 172 -18.81 -23.16 11.25
N ARG A 173 -19.47 -24.21 11.74
CA ARG A 173 -19.47 -25.55 11.14
C ARG A 173 -20.34 -25.63 9.88
N GLY A 174 -21.06 -24.56 9.56
CA GLY A 174 -22.19 -24.58 8.64
C GLY A 174 -23.41 -25.22 9.29
N GLY A 175 -24.56 -24.99 8.68
CA GLY A 175 -25.81 -25.65 8.98
C GLY A 175 -26.36 -26.21 7.68
N SER A 176 -27.25 -27.20 7.76
CA SER A 176 -27.76 -27.92 6.58
C SER A 176 -28.72 -27.10 5.70
N VAL A 177 -28.75 -25.78 5.86
CA VAL A 177 -29.62 -24.88 5.07
C VAL A 177 -28.93 -24.60 3.75
N GLN A 178 -29.19 -25.48 2.80
CA GLN A 178 -28.78 -25.27 1.43
C GLN A 178 -29.82 -24.40 0.72
N ILE A 179 -29.37 -23.34 0.05
CA ILE A 179 -30.20 -22.55 -0.85
C ILE A 179 -30.39 -23.37 -2.12
N ARG A 180 -31.63 -23.55 -2.55
CA ARG A 180 -31.91 -24.18 -3.84
C ARG A 180 -31.79 -23.12 -4.92
N LEU A 181 -30.81 -23.23 -5.80
CA LEU A 181 -30.58 -22.22 -6.83
C LEU A 181 -31.76 -22.13 -7.79
N PRO A 182 -32.30 -20.93 -8.06
CA PRO A 182 -33.23 -20.69 -9.13
C PRO A 182 -32.54 -20.89 -10.49
N ASP A 183 -33.37 -21.02 -11.52
CA ASP A 183 -32.90 -20.97 -12.90
C ASP A 183 -32.81 -19.52 -13.37
N LEU A 184 -31.60 -19.01 -13.43
CA LEU A 184 -31.25 -17.70 -13.98
C LEU A 184 -30.95 -17.78 -15.48
N THR A 185 -30.91 -18.98 -16.08
CA THR A 185 -30.69 -19.12 -17.52
C THR A 185 -31.87 -18.59 -18.31
N ASN A 186 -31.61 -18.16 -19.55
CA ASN A 186 -32.57 -17.51 -20.42
C ASN A 186 -33.17 -16.21 -19.87
N GLN A 187 -32.74 -15.70 -18.72
CA GLN A 187 -33.10 -14.37 -18.24
C GLN A 187 -32.20 -13.31 -18.85
N ASP A 188 -32.69 -12.07 -18.88
CA ASP A 188 -31.82 -10.91 -19.07
C ASP A 188 -30.92 -10.73 -17.83
N ILE A 189 -29.66 -10.31 -18.03
CA ILE A 189 -28.69 -10.19 -16.95
C ILE A 189 -29.15 -9.23 -15.83
N ASP A 190 -29.90 -8.18 -16.15
CA ASP A 190 -30.41 -7.26 -15.12
C ASP A 190 -31.56 -7.88 -14.33
N ALA A 191 -32.40 -8.69 -14.98
CA ALA A 191 -33.43 -9.47 -14.30
C ALA A 191 -32.81 -10.55 -13.39
N ALA A 192 -31.76 -11.23 -13.87
CA ALA A 192 -31.02 -12.23 -13.11
C ALA A 192 -30.35 -11.60 -11.87
N ARG A 193 -29.73 -10.43 -12.00
CA ARG A 193 -29.18 -9.66 -10.86
C ARG A 193 -30.26 -9.29 -9.85
N ALA A 194 -31.39 -8.79 -10.32
CA ALA A 194 -32.50 -8.40 -9.46
C ALA A 194 -33.08 -9.61 -8.71
N GLN A 195 -33.18 -10.77 -9.36
CA GLN A 195 -33.63 -12.00 -8.70
C GLN A 195 -32.61 -12.52 -7.69
N ALA A 196 -31.33 -12.58 -8.06
CA ALA A 196 -30.26 -12.99 -7.15
C ALA A 196 -30.24 -12.13 -5.87
N GLY A 197 -30.42 -10.81 -6.00
CA GLY A 197 -30.54 -9.90 -4.85
C GLY A 197 -31.74 -10.19 -3.94
N ARG A 198 -32.92 -10.50 -4.52
CA ARG A 198 -34.13 -10.85 -3.74
C ARG A 198 -34.01 -12.20 -3.02
N GLU A 199 -33.28 -13.14 -3.60
CA GLU A 199 -33.10 -14.50 -3.08
C GLU A 199 -31.81 -14.67 -2.27
N HIS A 200 -31.10 -13.56 -1.99
CA HIS A 200 -29.83 -13.54 -1.25
C HIS A 200 -28.75 -14.45 -1.86
N ILE A 201 -28.75 -14.58 -3.19
CA ILE A 201 -27.75 -15.33 -3.95
C ILE A 201 -26.61 -14.38 -4.32
N GLN A 202 -25.40 -14.77 -3.97
CA GLN A 202 -24.21 -14.03 -4.33
C GLN A 202 -23.83 -14.35 -5.78
N LEU A 203 -23.86 -13.37 -6.67
CA LEU A 203 -23.30 -13.54 -8.02
C LEU A 203 -21.78 -13.39 -7.96
N GLY A 204 -21.09 -14.36 -8.53
CA GLY A 204 -19.64 -14.37 -8.69
C GLY A 204 -19.22 -13.80 -10.03
N GLN A 205 -18.34 -14.53 -10.72
CA GLN A 205 -17.83 -14.15 -12.02
C GLN A 205 -18.94 -14.14 -13.07
N ILE A 206 -19.07 -13.03 -13.82
CA ILE A 206 -19.94 -12.93 -14.99
C ILE A 206 -19.05 -12.87 -16.23
N VAL A 207 -19.11 -13.91 -17.05
CA VAL A 207 -18.31 -14.04 -18.28
C VAL A 207 -19.22 -13.81 -19.48
N TRP A 208 -18.90 -12.83 -20.30
CA TRP A 208 -19.60 -12.65 -21.56
C TRP A 208 -19.03 -13.66 -22.57
N MET A 209 -19.89 -14.32 -23.38
CA MET A 209 -19.56 -15.34 -24.39
C MET A 209 -19.98 -14.91 -25.81
N PRO A 210 -19.11 -14.97 -26.84
CA PRO A 210 -19.44 -14.49 -28.18
C PRO A 210 -19.95 -15.70 -28.96
N LEU A 211 -21.23 -16.02 -28.76
CA LEU A 211 -21.83 -17.26 -29.25
C LEU A 211 -22.12 -17.24 -30.77
N GLY A 212 -21.70 -16.17 -31.44
CA GLY A 212 -21.81 -16.01 -32.89
C GLY A 212 -23.24 -15.83 -33.39
N PRO A 213 -23.45 -15.84 -34.71
CA PRO A 213 -24.73 -15.49 -35.35
C PRO A 213 -25.95 -16.32 -34.95
N GLY A 214 -25.74 -17.54 -34.42
CA GLY A 214 -26.81 -18.39 -33.88
C GLY A 214 -27.02 -18.23 -32.37
N GLY A 215 -26.25 -17.36 -31.71
CA GLY A 215 -26.30 -17.14 -30.26
C GLY A 215 -27.53 -16.34 -29.81
N PRO A 216 -27.89 -16.42 -28.52
CA PRO A 216 -28.96 -15.59 -27.95
C PRO A 216 -28.67 -14.09 -28.05
N ALA A 217 -29.69 -13.26 -27.88
CA ALA A 217 -29.54 -11.80 -27.85
C ALA A 217 -28.54 -11.34 -26.78
N HIS A 218 -27.92 -10.17 -27.00
CA HIS A 218 -27.02 -9.54 -26.03
C HIS A 218 -27.68 -9.44 -24.65
N GLY A 219 -26.94 -9.75 -23.59
CA GLY A 219 -27.39 -9.66 -22.20
C GLY A 219 -28.17 -10.88 -21.72
N ARG A 220 -28.41 -11.89 -22.58
CA ARG A 220 -29.08 -13.13 -22.19
C ARG A 220 -28.13 -14.05 -21.43
N VAL A 221 -28.52 -14.48 -20.22
CA VAL A 221 -27.78 -15.51 -19.48
C VAL A 221 -27.93 -16.85 -20.20
N VAL A 222 -26.80 -17.48 -20.54
CA VAL A 222 -26.75 -18.74 -21.29
C VAL A 222 -26.33 -19.91 -20.43
N ARG A 223 -25.56 -19.65 -19.37
CA ARG A 223 -25.15 -20.67 -18.40
C ARG A 223 -25.07 -20.06 -17.02
N GLN A 224 -25.33 -20.89 -16.02
CA GLN A 224 -24.98 -20.60 -14.64
C GLN A 224 -24.19 -21.77 -14.05
N ALA A 225 -23.34 -21.49 -13.09
CA ALA A 225 -22.71 -22.51 -12.26
C ALA A 225 -22.61 -22.01 -10.81
N PRO A 226 -23.08 -22.80 -9.81
CA PRO A 226 -23.72 -24.13 -9.95
C PRO A 226 -25.06 -24.12 -10.73
N SER A 227 -25.46 -25.28 -11.27
CA SER A 227 -26.64 -25.38 -12.14
C SER A 227 -27.95 -25.12 -11.40
N ALA A 228 -28.99 -24.75 -12.14
CA ALA A 228 -30.32 -24.55 -11.58
C ALA A 228 -30.79 -25.77 -10.77
N GLY A 229 -31.44 -25.52 -9.64
CA GLY A 229 -31.94 -26.54 -8.72
C GLY A 229 -30.88 -27.20 -7.84
N SER A 230 -29.59 -26.91 -8.04
CA SER A 230 -28.53 -27.32 -7.12
C SER A 230 -28.75 -26.73 -5.74
N LYS A 231 -28.23 -27.43 -4.74
CA LYS A 231 -28.30 -27.04 -3.34
C LYS A 231 -26.93 -26.51 -2.96
N VAL A 232 -26.83 -25.21 -2.78
CA VAL A 232 -25.57 -24.50 -2.51
C VAL A 232 -25.57 -23.94 -1.10
N ASP A 233 -24.38 -23.74 -0.55
CA ASP A 233 -24.27 -23.07 0.74
C ASP A 233 -24.69 -21.59 0.59
N PRO A 234 -25.23 -20.96 1.65
CA PRO A 234 -25.43 -19.52 1.65
C PRO A 234 -24.15 -18.80 1.25
N TYR A 235 -24.25 -17.75 0.43
CA TYR A 235 -23.10 -16.97 -0.05
C TYR A 235 -22.10 -17.70 -0.97
N GLU A 236 -22.35 -18.97 -1.37
CA GLU A 236 -21.58 -19.60 -2.44
C GLU A 236 -21.80 -18.81 -3.76
N PRO A 237 -20.72 -18.32 -4.41
CA PRO A 237 -20.86 -17.47 -5.58
C PRO A 237 -21.38 -18.25 -6.79
N VAL A 238 -22.46 -17.76 -7.40
CA VAL A 238 -22.98 -18.26 -8.68
C VAL A 238 -22.36 -17.47 -9.81
N SER A 239 -21.55 -18.15 -10.61
CA SER A 239 -21.04 -17.58 -11.86
C SER A 239 -22.08 -17.66 -12.97
N LEU A 240 -22.10 -16.65 -13.85
CA LEU A 240 -22.97 -16.60 -15.01
C LEU A 240 -22.15 -16.48 -16.29
N GLU A 241 -22.59 -17.16 -17.34
CA GLU A 241 -22.17 -16.85 -18.70
C GLU A 241 -23.30 -16.14 -19.42
N VAL A 242 -22.98 -15.05 -20.12
CA VAL A 242 -23.95 -14.14 -20.74
C VAL A 242 -23.59 -13.97 -22.21
N SER A 243 -24.58 -14.02 -23.11
CA SER A 243 -24.34 -13.75 -24.54
C SER A 243 -24.00 -12.27 -24.76
N ALA A 244 -22.90 -11.95 -25.47
CA ALA A 244 -22.76 -10.59 -26.04
C ALA A 244 -23.53 -10.40 -27.34
N GLY A 245 -24.27 -11.40 -27.79
CA GLY A 245 -25.21 -11.26 -28.89
C GLY A 245 -24.70 -11.78 -30.24
N PRO A 246 -25.59 -11.84 -31.24
CA PRO A 246 -25.35 -12.61 -32.46
C PRO A 246 -24.36 -11.96 -33.43
N ARG A 247 -24.06 -10.67 -33.25
CA ARG A 247 -23.16 -9.89 -34.12
C ARG A 247 -21.75 -9.77 -33.55
N GLU A 248 -21.52 -10.29 -32.36
CA GLU A 248 -20.23 -10.25 -31.67
C GLU A 248 -19.48 -11.57 -31.90
N SER A 249 -18.28 -11.47 -32.46
CA SER A 249 -17.39 -12.62 -32.68
C SER A 249 -16.02 -12.35 -32.04
N GLY A 250 -15.71 -13.11 -30.98
CA GLY A 250 -14.48 -13.02 -30.19
C GLY A 250 -14.49 -11.86 -29.19
N TYR A 251 -14.11 -12.12 -27.93
CA TYR A 251 -13.65 -11.05 -27.04
C TYR A 251 -12.16 -11.03 -27.08
N VAL A 252 -11.60 -9.87 -27.37
CA VAL A 252 -10.27 -9.57 -26.84
C VAL A 252 -10.53 -9.03 -25.43
N LEU A 253 -10.34 -9.88 -24.41
CA LEU A 253 -10.19 -9.38 -23.05
C LEU A 253 -8.89 -8.58 -23.03
N ARG A 254 -9.01 -7.26 -22.90
CA ARG A 254 -7.84 -6.38 -22.84
C ARG A 254 -7.56 -6.06 -21.38
N GLN A 255 -6.39 -6.51 -20.92
CA GLN A 255 -5.83 -6.10 -19.63
C GLN A 255 -4.77 -5.04 -19.89
N VAL A 256 -4.95 -3.86 -19.33
CA VAL A 256 -4.01 -2.75 -19.47
C VAL A 256 -3.67 -2.19 -18.10
N HIS A 257 -2.37 -1.98 -17.87
CA HIS A 257 -1.86 -1.20 -16.75
C HIS A 257 -2.02 0.28 -17.08
N LEU A 258 -2.96 0.93 -16.40
CA LEU A 258 -3.15 2.37 -16.52
C LEU A 258 -2.40 3.05 -15.39
N LEU A 259 -1.27 3.67 -15.75
CA LEU A 259 -0.53 4.53 -14.83
C LEU A 259 -0.99 5.97 -15.02
N ALA A 260 -1.70 6.50 -14.02
CA ALA A 260 -2.18 7.87 -14.00
C ALA A 260 -1.50 8.67 -12.89
N SER A 261 -1.35 9.97 -13.09
CA SER A 261 -0.86 10.88 -12.04
C SER A 261 -1.94 11.91 -11.76
N VAL A 262 -2.31 12.03 -10.49
CA VAL A 262 -3.24 13.07 -10.05
C VAL A 262 -2.58 14.43 -10.27
N PRO A 263 -3.25 15.40 -10.92
CA PRO A 263 -2.69 16.73 -11.15
C PRO A 263 -2.17 17.35 -9.85
N ALA A 264 -1.02 18.01 -9.91
CA ALA A 264 -0.52 18.79 -8.80
C ALA A 264 -1.41 20.04 -8.65
N ASP A 265 -2.08 20.18 -7.51
CA ASP A 265 -2.87 21.35 -7.16
C ASP A 265 -1.97 22.41 -6.49
N GLN A 266 -2.37 23.68 -6.56
CA GLN A 266 -1.68 24.80 -5.90
C GLN A 266 -1.77 24.72 -4.36
N THR A 267 -2.69 23.91 -3.83
CA THR A 267 -2.82 23.56 -2.42
C THR A 267 -2.44 22.09 -2.16
N PRO A 268 -1.18 21.78 -1.79
CA PRO A 268 -0.66 20.41 -1.72
C PRO A 268 -1.33 19.49 -0.70
N ASP A 269 -2.04 20.05 0.29
CA ASP A 269 -2.51 19.31 1.48
C ASP A 269 -3.98 18.86 1.41
N LYS A 270 -4.70 19.17 0.32
CA LYS A 270 -6.11 18.77 0.19
C LYS A 270 -6.25 17.57 -0.74
N PRO A 271 -6.87 16.46 -0.29
CA PRO A 271 -7.12 15.32 -1.15
C PRO A 271 -8.18 15.68 -2.21
N LEU A 272 -7.94 15.23 -3.44
CA LEU A 272 -8.81 15.45 -4.60
C LEU A 272 -9.67 14.21 -4.84
N HIS A 273 -10.93 14.40 -5.20
CA HIS A 273 -11.83 13.31 -5.55
C HIS A 273 -11.48 12.78 -6.95
N VAL A 274 -11.26 11.48 -7.07
CA VAL A 274 -10.84 10.80 -8.29
C VAL A 274 -11.86 9.72 -8.63
N GLN A 275 -12.33 9.73 -9.87
CA GLN A 275 -13.16 8.66 -10.43
C GLN A 275 -12.51 8.09 -11.68
N VAL A 276 -12.48 6.77 -11.79
CA VAL A 276 -12.08 6.05 -13.00
C VAL A 276 -13.27 5.26 -13.49
N ILE A 277 -13.72 5.56 -14.71
CA ILE A 277 -14.90 4.96 -15.31
C ILE A 277 -14.51 4.23 -16.57
N VAL A 278 -14.92 2.98 -16.68
CA VAL A 278 -14.73 2.17 -17.89
C VAL A 278 -16.05 2.11 -18.63
N THR A 279 -16.02 2.41 -19.92
CA THR A 279 -17.12 2.19 -20.86
C THR A 279 -16.67 1.16 -21.87
N ASP A 280 -17.23 -0.02 -21.82
CA ASP A 280 -16.95 -1.10 -22.77
C ASP A 280 -18.24 -1.60 -23.44
N VAL A 281 -18.14 -2.66 -24.24
CA VAL A 281 -19.30 -3.22 -24.96
C VAL A 281 -20.42 -3.70 -24.03
N THR A 282 -20.12 -3.96 -22.75
CA THR A 282 -21.10 -4.39 -21.74
C THR A 282 -21.74 -3.24 -20.99
N GLY A 283 -21.25 -2.01 -21.17
CA GLY A 283 -21.79 -0.81 -20.55
C GLY A 283 -20.74 0.00 -19.79
N LYS A 284 -21.23 0.91 -18.93
CA LYS A 284 -20.41 1.86 -18.18
C LYS A 284 -20.37 1.47 -16.70
N TYR A 285 -19.18 1.36 -16.11
CA TYR A 285 -18.99 1.03 -14.70
C TYR A 285 -17.82 1.77 -14.06
N ASN A 286 -17.93 2.06 -12.76
CA ASN A 286 -16.87 2.71 -12.00
C ASN A 286 -15.82 1.67 -11.59
N LEU A 287 -14.60 1.83 -12.09
CA LEU A 287 -13.45 1.04 -11.65
C LEU A 287 -12.89 1.55 -10.33
N TYR A 288 -12.94 2.87 -10.12
CA TYR A 288 -12.47 3.52 -8.91
C TYR A 288 -13.28 4.78 -8.62
N ASP A 289 -13.58 5.03 -7.35
CA ASP A 289 -14.22 6.24 -6.85
C ASP A 289 -13.69 6.50 -5.43
N GLY A 290 -12.89 7.55 -5.25
CA GLY A 290 -12.18 7.79 -3.99
C GLY A 290 -11.39 9.09 -3.96
N TYR A 291 -10.49 9.24 -2.98
CA TYR A 291 -9.69 10.44 -2.79
C TYR A 291 -8.20 10.14 -2.89
N ALA A 292 -7.44 11.02 -3.54
CA ALA A 292 -5.99 10.90 -3.72
C ALA A 292 -5.27 12.24 -3.50
N GLN A 293 -4.00 12.17 -3.12
CA GLN A 293 -3.18 13.37 -2.89
C GLN A 293 -2.74 13.99 -4.23
N PRO A 294 -2.57 15.32 -4.30
CA PRO A 294 -1.99 15.97 -5.47
C PRO A 294 -0.62 15.38 -5.83
N GLY A 295 -0.38 15.05 -7.11
CA GLY A 295 0.85 14.43 -7.59
C GLY A 295 0.99 12.93 -7.29
N GLN A 296 0.02 12.29 -6.63
CA GLN A 296 0.03 10.86 -6.38
C GLN A 296 -0.06 10.07 -7.70
N LYS A 297 0.82 9.09 -7.86
CA LYS A 297 0.73 8.11 -8.95
C LYS A 297 -0.24 6.99 -8.57
N MET A 298 -1.14 6.66 -9.48
CA MET A 298 -2.12 5.60 -9.34
C MET A 298 -1.89 4.58 -10.45
N ASP A 299 -1.91 3.31 -10.09
CA ASP A 299 -1.73 2.17 -11.01
C ASP A 299 -2.99 1.31 -10.93
N PHE A 300 -3.68 1.19 -12.06
CA PHE A 300 -4.90 0.40 -12.17
C PHE A 300 -4.69 -0.73 -13.18
N ASN A 301 -5.10 -1.94 -12.80
CA ASN A 301 -5.21 -3.04 -13.74
C ASN A 301 -6.62 -3.06 -14.30
N VAL A 302 -6.79 -2.53 -15.51
CA VAL A 302 -8.09 -2.39 -16.15
C VAL A 302 -8.37 -3.60 -17.03
N SER A 303 -9.48 -4.29 -16.79
CA SER A 303 -9.97 -5.38 -17.65
C SER A 303 -11.24 -4.91 -18.36
N ALA A 304 -11.19 -4.75 -19.67
CA ALA A 304 -12.31 -4.25 -20.46
C ALA A 304 -12.56 -5.12 -21.70
N LEU A 305 -13.82 -5.17 -22.14
CA LEU A 305 -14.27 -6.03 -23.24
C LEU A 305 -14.36 -5.26 -24.57
N GLY A 306 -13.72 -5.81 -25.61
CA GLY A 306 -13.84 -5.28 -26.98
C GLY A 306 -13.17 -3.92 -27.15
N THR A 307 -13.84 -3.02 -27.87
CA THR A 307 -13.44 -1.60 -27.92
C THR A 307 -13.97 -0.91 -26.68
N SER A 308 -13.08 -0.24 -25.95
CA SER A 308 -13.42 0.33 -24.64
C SER A 308 -12.76 1.70 -24.45
N VAL A 309 -13.36 2.50 -23.58
CA VAL A 309 -12.85 3.82 -23.17
C VAL A 309 -12.72 3.83 -21.66
N VAL A 310 -11.56 4.27 -21.18
CA VAL A 310 -11.28 4.45 -19.76
C VAL A 310 -11.12 5.94 -19.50
N ASP A 311 -12.06 6.51 -18.76
CA ASP A 311 -12.11 7.93 -18.42
C ASP A 311 -11.66 8.11 -16.97
N MET A 312 -10.76 9.05 -16.74
CA MET A 312 -10.36 9.48 -15.39
C MET A 312 -10.83 10.90 -15.14
N PHE A 313 -11.57 11.09 -14.06
CA PHE A 313 -12.07 12.36 -13.59
C PHE A 313 -11.39 12.75 -12.28
N VAL A 314 -11.13 14.04 -12.11
CA VAL A 314 -10.74 14.65 -10.84
C VAL A 314 -11.67 15.81 -10.53
N ASN A 315 -12.34 15.78 -9.38
CA ASN A 315 -13.39 16.73 -9.00
C ASN A 315 -14.42 16.94 -10.13
N ASN A 316 -14.89 15.85 -10.73
CA ASN A 316 -15.80 15.78 -11.88
C ASN A 316 -15.27 16.35 -13.22
N ALA A 317 -14.01 16.79 -13.30
CA ALA A 317 -13.39 17.19 -14.56
C ALA A 317 -12.63 16.02 -15.20
N LEU A 318 -12.88 15.72 -16.47
CA LEU A 318 -12.13 14.70 -17.22
C LEU A 318 -10.68 15.15 -17.40
N ILE A 319 -9.73 14.35 -16.92
CA ILE A 319 -8.30 14.67 -16.99
C ILE A 319 -7.50 13.71 -17.87
N ALA A 320 -8.02 12.50 -18.10
CA ALA A 320 -7.41 11.53 -19.02
C ALA A 320 -8.48 10.63 -19.64
N GLU A 321 -8.34 10.35 -20.92
CA GLU A 321 -9.12 9.36 -21.66
C GLU A 321 -8.13 8.38 -22.30
N SER A 322 -8.37 7.09 -22.14
CA SER A 322 -7.59 6.04 -22.79
C SER A 322 -8.52 5.12 -23.57
N ARG A 323 -8.19 4.87 -24.84
CA ARG A 323 -8.99 4.00 -25.72
C ARG A 323 -8.29 2.67 -25.92
N LEU A 324 -9.05 1.60 -25.68
CA LEU A 324 -8.63 0.22 -25.88
C LEU A 324 -9.35 -0.32 -27.12
N GLY A 325 -8.63 -1.03 -28.00
CA GLY A 325 -9.24 -1.65 -29.18
C GLY A 325 -9.47 -0.73 -30.38
N HIS A 326 -8.64 0.30 -30.56
CA HIS A 326 -8.61 1.17 -31.75
C HIS A 326 -7.32 1.04 -32.58
N GLU A 327 -6.62 -0.09 -32.49
CA GLU A 327 -5.56 -0.39 -33.47
C GLU A 327 -6.20 -0.49 -34.86
N PRO A 328 -5.55 0.03 -35.93
CA PRO A 328 -6.04 -0.20 -37.28
C PRO A 328 -6.20 -1.71 -37.48
N PRO A 329 -7.25 -2.18 -38.17
CA PRO A 329 -7.41 -3.60 -38.41
C PRO A 329 -6.11 -4.09 -39.03
N ASN A 330 -5.43 -5.03 -38.37
CA ASN A 330 -4.39 -5.79 -39.05
C ASN A 330 -5.07 -6.33 -40.30
N ALA A 331 -4.56 -5.90 -41.46
CA ALA A 331 -4.88 -6.54 -42.71
C ALA A 331 -4.48 -8.00 -42.51
N TYR A 332 -5.45 -8.85 -42.21
CA TYR A 332 -5.28 -10.27 -42.38
C TYR A 332 -5.01 -10.43 -43.88
N GLU A 333 -3.73 -10.49 -44.24
CA GLU A 333 -3.31 -11.09 -45.49
C GLU A 333 -4.01 -12.44 -45.55
N HIS A 334 -4.96 -12.58 -46.47
CA HIS A 334 -5.48 -13.88 -46.82
C HIS A 334 -4.26 -14.78 -47.07
N PRO A 335 -4.10 -15.92 -46.37
CA PRO A 335 -3.15 -16.91 -46.83
C PRO A 335 -3.59 -17.27 -48.25
N LYS A 336 -2.74 -16.96 -49.23
CA LYS A 336 -2.94 -17.36 -50.61
C LYS A 336 -3.34 -18.83 -50.59
N SER A 337 -4.50 -19.13 -51.16
CA SER A 337 -4.93 -20.48 -51.49
C SER A 337 -3.76 -21.18 -52.19
N ASN A 338 -3.04 -22.03 -51.48
CA ASN A 338 -2.14 -22.99 -52.09
C ASN A 338 -3.05 -23.99 -52.81
N ALA A 339 -3.24 -23.76 -54.11
CA ALA A 339 -3.83 -24.72 -55.01
C ALA A 339 -3.02 -26.02 -54.90
N SER A 340 -3.69 -27.11 -54.52
CA SER A 340 -3.16 -28.46 -54.63
C SER A 340 -2.75 -28.72 -56.09
N PRO A 341 -1.57 -29.28 -56.37
CA PRO A 341 -1.20 -29.65 -57.73
C PRO A 341 -2.12 -30.77 -58.23
N GLN A 342 -2.73 -30.58 -59.40
CA GLN A 342 -3.47 -31.62 -60.12
C GLN A 342 -2.57 -32.86 -60.32
N PRO A 343 -3.09 -34.09 -60.15
CA PRO A 343 -2.35 -35.28 -60.51
C PRO A 343 -2.29 -35.42 -62.03
N SER A 344 -1.07 -35.52 -62.55
CA SER A 344 -0.74 -35.81 -63.95
C SER A 344 -1.44 -37.08 -64.43
N ALA A 345 -2.24 -36.96 -65.49
CA ALA A 345 -2.75 -38.11 -66.22
C ALA A 345 -1.60 -38.78 -66.99
N VAL A 346 -1.35 -40.05 -66.67
CA VAL A 346 -0.52 -40.96 -67.49
C VAL A 346 -1.40 -41.46 -68.64
N PRO A 347 -0.93 -41.43 -69.91
CA PRO A 347 -1.63 -42.07 -71.01
C PRO A 347 -1.21 -43.54 -71.13
N SER A 348 -2.16 -44.44 -71.37
CA SER A 348 -1.91 -45.82 -71.80
C SER A 348 -3.17 -46.40 -72.43
N PRO A 349 -3.05 -47.36 -73.35
CA PRO A 349 -2.16 -47.46 -74.52
C PRO A 349 -2.86 -47.14 -75.85
#